data_AF-A0A963HAG6-F1
#
_entry.id   AF-A0A963HAG6-F1
#
_cell.length_a   1.000
_cell.length_b   1.000
_cell.length_c   1.000
_cell.angle_alpha   90.00
_cell.angle_beta   90.00
_cell.angle_gamma   90.00
#
_symmetry.space_group_name_H-M   'P 1'
#
loop_
_entity.id
_entity.type
_entity.pdbx_description
1 polymer ?
#
loop_
_entity_poly.entity_id
_entity_poly.type
_entity_poly.pdbx_seq_one_letter_code
_entity_poly.pdbx_strand_id
1 'polypeptide(L)'
;MKITYTTSVLTALAAIFLPVAGALAADGNVGDEVPLPTGQTTVAQGTWLGGDYLTGDWGGKRTELADKGYTFFAYLNGIVAKNVSGGIKTGSSSATDLYAGMTVDLQKSMGWAGWTFNLSGINRAGSSIDDDVGGIYSVMQLVGGQTYFLYNVSLEKAWDNGKHALKFGRITATDDFVGSPFYGYYLSNSIDGQIRAVLFDGVMTSYPFAVWGARYQYTPNDGFRAKLGVYQLTENMWDPDYHGTDFAFRSSDGVSVMGQLEWNWKSAGKPGHFNLGMNAVSFAMPDFDSDSTTKPFYRYYAQIDQQVTARSEGSERGLYLFGTTAYTNQQKPALVPFQVSLGAQYVGPFDGRSQDRAIFGTTYGKLSDDYAAEQQSLGKGDPTYEWVLELGYRFQLSKFAYIQPDVQYVVRPGGTGDIPNATVVGVQFGVSM
;
A
#
# COMPACT_ATOMS: atom_id res chain seq x y z
N MET A 1 -55.27 -37.58 37.71
CA MET A 1 -53.86 -37.70 37.27
C MET A 1 -53.47 -36.33 36.73
N LYS A 2 -52.81 -35.40 37.46
CA LYS A 2 -51.84 -35.49 38.59
C LYS A 2 -50.65 -36.39 38.21
N ILE A 3 -49.37 -36.03 38.36
CA ILE A 3 -48.64 -35.08 39.25
C ILE A 3 -47.26 -34.77 38.56
N THR A 4 -46.47 -33.68 38.73
CA THR A 4 -46.60 -32.29 39.25
C THR A 4 -45.32 -31.49 38.85
N TYR A 5 -45.31 -30.15 38.90
CA TYR A 5 -44.15 -29.26 38.67
C TYR A 5 -42.96 -29.47 39.65
N THR A 6 -41.75 -29.03 39.27
CA THR A 6 -40.70 -28.60 40.23
C THR A 6 -39.86 -27.47 39.64
N THR A 7 -39.38 -26.54 40.48
CA THR A 7 -38.79 -25.24 40.08
C THR A 7 -37.62 -24.88 41.01
N SER A 8 -36.76 -23.93 40.60
CA SER A 8 -35.65 -23.32 41.37
C SER A 8 -34.35 -24.17 41.38
N VAL A 9 -33.13 -23.60 41.55
CA VAL A 9 -32.71 -22.25 41.97
C VAL A 9 -31.59 -21.66 41.08
N LEU A 10 -31.84 -20.45 40.58
CA LEU A 10 -30.98 -19.25 40.44
C LEU A 10 -29.42 -19.27 40.64
N THR A 11 -28.75 -18.43 39.83
CA THR A 11 -27.55 -17.56 40.10
C THR A 11 -26.13 -18.00 39.64
N ALA A 12 -25.49 -17.11 38.83
CA ALA A 12 -24.04 -16.97 38.52
C ALA A 12 -23.31 -18.16 37.85
N LEU A 13 -22.34 -17.98 36.94
CA LEU A 13 -21.43 -16.84 36.67
C LEU A 13 -21.48 -16.31 35.22
N ALA A 14 -20.77 -15.21 34.98
CA ALA A 14 -20.44 -14.69 33.65
C ALA A 14 -19.02 -15.12 33.20
N ALA A 15 -18.72 -14.89 31.91
CA ALA A 15 -17.53 -15.33 31.18
C ALA A 15 -17.47 -16.87 30.96
N ILE A 16 -16.85 -17.40 29.89
CA ILE A 16 -16.00 -16.77 28.87
C ILE A 16 -16.57 -17.08 27.47
N PHE A 17 -17.03 -16.05 26.74
CA PHE A 17 -17.08 -16.10 25.27
C PHE A 17 -15.83 -15.37 24.76
N LEU A 18 -14.85 -16.14 24.29
CA LEU A 18 -13.73 -15.62 23.49
C LEU A 18 -14.20 -15.56 22.03
N PRO A 19 -14.42 -14.37 21.44
CA PRO A 19 -14.36 -14.25 20.00
C PRO A 19 -12.91 -14.52 19.58
N VAL A 20 -12.68 -15.54 18.75
CA VAL A 20 -11.39 -15.73 18.09
C VAL A 20 -11.28 -14.68 16.99
N ALA A 21 -10.88 -13.47 17.39
CA ALA A 21 -10.53 -12.39 16.49
C ALA A 21 -9.21 -12.74 15.79
N GLY A 22 -9.30 -13.52 14.70
CA GLY A 22 -8.18 -13.69 13.78
C GLY A 22 -7.81 -12.32 13.20
N ALA A 23 -6.55 -11.92 13.33
CA ALA A 23 -6.09 -10.56 13.06
C ALA A 23 -5.99 -10.23 11.55
N LEU A 24 -7.14 -10.14 10.88
CA LEU A 24 -7.31 -9.50 9.56
C LEU A 24 -8.18 -8.23 9.68
N ALA A 25 -7.96 -7.50 10.76
CA ALA A 25 -8.48 -6.15 11.00
C ALA A 25 -7.31 -5.17 11.15
N ALA A 26 -6.42 -5.13 10.15
CA ALA A 26 -5.43 -4.09 9.99
C ALA A 26 -6.11 -2.84 9.42
N ASP A 27 -6.57 -1.96 10.31
CA ASP A 27 -6.91 -0.53 10.21
C ASP A 27 -7.71 0.02 9.00
N GLY A 28 -8.14 -0.80 8.05
CA GLY A 28 -8.89 -0.40 6.86
C GLY A 28 -8.06 0.31 5.77
N ASN A 29 -6.93 0.94 6.16
CA ASN A 29 -5.92 1.43 5.23
C ASN A 29 -5.28 0.24 4.50
N VAL A 30 -5.13 0.38 3.18
CA VAL A 30 -4.49 -0.62 2.29
C VAL A 30 -3.16 -0.10 1.72
N GLY A 31 -2.83 1.17 1.99
CA GLY A 31 -1.66 1.88 1.47
C GLY A 31 -0.52 2.11 2.47
N ASP A 32 -0.56 1.53 3.67
CA ASP A 32 0.61 1.51 4.56
C ASP A 32 1.68 0.59 3.92
N GLU A 33 2.70 1.18 3.27
CA GLU A 33 3.75 0.48 2.51
C GLU A 33 4.49 -0.61 3.31
N VAL A 34 4.43 -0.55 4.65
CA VAL A 34 4.68 -1.70 5.53
C VAL A 34 3.55 -1.79 6.54
N PRO A 35 2.92 -2.97 6.73
CA PRO A 35 1.93 -3.16 7.78
C PRO A 35 2.52 -2.81 9.15
N LEU A 36 1.99 -1.74 9.77
CA LEU A 36 2.29 -1.42 11.16
C LEU A 36 1.92 -2.64 12.04
N PRO A 37 2.72 -3.00 13.07
CA PRO A 37 2.46 -4.20 13.86
C PRO A 37 1.07 -4.18 14.53
N THR A 38 0.12 -4.91 13.96
CA THR A 38 -1.28 -5.02 14.42
C THR A 38 -1.42 -5.98 15.59
N GLY A 39 -0.79 -5.61 16.71
CA GLY A 39 -0.79 -6.35 17.96
C GLY A 39 -0.95 -5.42 19.15
N GLN A 40 -1.68 -5.89 20.16
CA GLN A 40 -1.63 -5.32 21.51
C GLN A 40 -0.17 -5.31 21.99
N THR A 41 0.26 -4.25 22.67
CA THR A 41 1.61 -4.13 23.24
C THR A 41 1.84 -5.23 24.29
N THR A 42 2.30 -6.41 23.85
CA THR A 42 2.61 -7.50 24.76
C THR A 42 3.84 -7.13 25.57
N VAL A 43 3.65 -6.90 26.88
CA VAL A 43 4.75 -6.66 27.82
C VAL A 43 5.76 -7.79 27.68
N ALA A 44 6.95 -7.47 27.17
CA ALA A 44 7.88 -8.46 26.66
C ALA A 44 8.59 -9.22 27.79
N GLN A 45 7.96 -10.30 28.28
CA GLN A 45 8.66 -11.35 29.01
C GLN A 45 9.53 -12.16 28.04
N GLY A 46 10.66 -11.56 27.64
CA GLY A 46 11.59 -12.14 26.66
C GLY A 46 12.82 -11.26 26.43
N THR A 47 13.68 -11.68 25.52
CA THR A 47 14.82 -10.88 25.03
C THR A 47 14.34 -9.71 24.18
N TRP A 48 15.12 -8.61 24.13
CA TRP A 48 14.88 -7.44 23.28
C TRP A 48 14.46 -7.77 21.83
N LEU A 49 15.11 -8.75 21.18
CA LEU A 49 14.78 -9.21 19.82
C LEU A 49 13.36 -9.78 19.63
N GLY A 50 12.66 -10.11 20.72
CA GLY A 50 11.26 -10.56 20.73
C GLY A 50 10.23 -9.45 21.02
N GLY A 51 10.70 -8.24 21.36
CA GLY A 51 9.85 -7.05 21.47
C GLY A 51 9.46 -6.52 20.07
N ASP A 52 8.40 -5.73 20.02
CA ASP A 52 7.76 -5.28 18.78
C ASP A 52 8.44 -4.06 18.12
N TYR A 53 9.38 -3.40 18.82
CA TYR A 53 10.02 -2.15 18.41
C TYR A 53 11.50 -2.09 18.82
N LEU A 54 12.34 -1.44 18.01
CA LEU A 54 13.77 -1.23 18.29
C LEU A 54 13.98 -0.53 19.64
N THR A 55 13.18 0.49 19.97
CA THR A 55 13.34 1.29 21.20
C THR A 55 12.57 0.71 22.41
N GLY A 56 11.91 -0.44 22.23
CA GLY A 56 11.15 -1.11 23.27
C GLY A 56 9.90 -0.33 23.73
N ASP A 57 9.60 -0.42 25.03
CA ASP A 57 8.43 0.20 25.66
C ASP A 57 8.75 1.49 26.45
N TRP A 58 10.00 1.97 26.37
CA TRP A 58 10.52 3.14 27.10
C TRP A 58 10.40 3.03 28.64
N GLY A 59 10.54 1.82 29.19
CA GLY A 59 10.38 1.57 30.64
C GLY A 59 8.91 1.57 31.04
N GLY A 60 8.07 0.95 30.23
CA GLY A 60 6.60 0.93 30.35
C GLY A 60 5.90 2.20 29.86
N LYS A 61 6.62 3.29 29.57
CA LYS A 61 5.99 4.58 29.23
C LYS A 61 5.23 4.56 27.90
N ARG A 62 5.65 3.75 26.93
CA ARG A 62 4.96 3.53 25.66
C ARG A 62 3.59 2.87 25.87
N THR A 63 3.53 1.87 26.75
CA THR A 63 2.30 1.18 27.13
C THR A 63 1.38 2.11 27.92
N GLU A 64 1.92 2.88 28.88
CA GLU A 64 1.16 3.88 29.65
C GLU A 64 0.50 4.94 28.74
N LEU A 65 1.15 5.29 27.62
CA LEU A 65 0.59 6.19 26.61
C LEU A 65 -0.49 5.51 25.75
N ALA A 66 -0.25 4.27 25.28
CA ALA A 66 -1.21 3.50 24.49
C ALA A 66 -2.50 3.14 25.28
N ASP A 67 -2.38 2.91 26.60
CA ASP A 67 -3.51 2.72 27.51
C ASP A 67 -4.35 4.00 27.67
N LYS A 68 -3.71 5.18 27.61
CA LYS A 68 -4.35 6.50 27.54
C LYS A 68 -4.83 6.88 26.14
N GLY A 69 -4.57 6.02 25.14
CA GLY A 69 -5.00 6.19 23.76
C GLY A 69 -4.01 6.87 22.83
N TYR A 70 -2.75 7.06 23.22
CA TYR A 70 -1.71 7.68 22.39
C TYR A 70 -0.69 6.63 21.94
N THR A 71 -0.83 6.15 20.71
CA THR A 71 0.11 5.20 20.09
C THR A 71 1.10 5.97 19.22
N PHE A 72 2.40 5.78 19.47
CA PHE A 72 3.47 6.44 18.72
C PHE A 72 4.27 5.42 17.90
N PHE A 73 4.55 5.77 16.65
CA PHE A 73 5.32 4.94 15.72
C PHE A 73 6.41 5.75 15.02
N ALA A 74 7.52 5.09 14.72
CA ALA A 74 8.46 5.52 13.69
C ALA A 74 8.97 4.27 12.95
N TYR A 75 9.21 4.41 11.66
CA TYR A 75 9.66 3.35 10.78
C TYR A 75 10.68 3.91 9.79
N LEU A 76 11.88 3.33 9.78
CA LEU A 76 12.93 3.63 8.82
C LEU A 76 12.91 2.54 7.73
N ASN A 77 12.83 2.94 6.47
CA ASN A 77 12.99 2.10 5.29
C ASN A 77 14.23 2.57 4.51
N GLY A 78 14.92 1.68 3.82
CA GLY A 78 16.07 2.03 3.01
C GLY A 78 16.34 1.02 1.91
N ILE A 79 16.75 1.52 0.74
CA ILE A 79 17.12 0.74 -0.44
C ILE A 79 18.53 1.15 -0.86
N VAL A 80 19.37 0.17 -1.17
CA VAL A 80 20.62 0.35 -1.93
C VAL A 80 20.52 -0.52 -3.17
N ALA A 81 20.66 0.05 -4.37
CA ALA A 81 20.50 -0.68 -5.62
C ALA A 81 21.57 -0.32 -6.66
N LYS A 82 21.76 -1.22 -7.64
CA LYS A 82 22.71 -1.06 -8.74
C LYS A 82 22.18 -1.70 -10.03
N ASN A 83 22.18 -0.93 -11.13
CA ASN A 83 22.11 -1.51 -12.48
C ASN A 83 23.47 -2.13 -12.80
N VAL A 84 23.50 -3.45 -13.00
CA VAL A 84 24.73 -4.24 -13.22
C VAL A 84 24.98 -4.58 -14.69
N SER A 85 23.95 -4.53 -15.55
CA SER A 85 24.09 -4.79 -16.99
C SER A 85 22.85 -4.35 -17.77
N GLY A 86 23.05 -3.76 -18.95
CA GLY A 86 21.96 -3.23 -19.77
C GLY A 86 21.43 -1.89 -19.23
N GLY A 87 20.21 -1.53 -19.62
CA GLY A 87 19.70 -0.17 -19.45
C GLY A 87 20.47 0.85 -20.28
N ILE A 88 20.41 2.12 -19.88
CA ILE A 88 21.15 3.22 -20.51
C ILE A 88 22.64 3.15 -20.12
N LYS A 89 22.95 2.85 -18.85
CA LYS A 89 24.31 2.75 -18.30
C LYS A 89 24.29 1.98 -16.97
N THR A 90 25.42 1.44 -16.53
CA THR A 90 25.53 0.92 -15.15
C THR A 90 25.74 2.05 -14.15
N GLY A 91 24.98 2.05 -13.06
CA GLY A 91 25.12 2.99 -11.95
C GLY A 91 24.50 2.43 -10.67
N SER A 92 24.72 3.11 -9.55
CA SER A 92 24.31 2.65 -8.22
C SER A 92 23.92 3.81 -7.32
N SER A 93 22.82 3.67 -6.59
CA SER A 93 22.31 4.70 -5.69
C SER A 93 21.69 4.09 -4.43
N SER A 94 21.30 4.97 -3.50
CA SER A 94 20.59 4.62 -2.28
C SER A 94 19.53 5.66 -1.95
N ALA A 95 18.40 5.21 -1.42
CA ALA A 95 17.32 6.04 -0.92
C ALA A 95 16.86 5.56 0.46
N THR A 96 16.36 6.47 1.28
CA THR A 96 15.86 6.20 2.64
C THR A 96 14.60 7.00 2.93
N ASP A 97 13.75 6.44 3.77
CA ASP A 97 12.49 7.03 4.20
C ASP A 97 12.35 6.84 5.71
N LEU A 98 12.08 7.94 6.43
CA LEU A 98 11.69 7.91 7.84
C LEU A 98 10.24 8.38 7.96
N TYR A 99 9.32 7.42 8.09
CA TYR A 99 7.91 7.65 8.36
C TYR A 99 7.67 7.64 9.89
N ALA A 100 7.02 8.67 10.43
CA ALA A 100 6.80 8.78 11.88
C ALA A 100 5.52 9.53 12.23
N GLY A 101 4.90 9.18 13.35
CA GLY A 101 3.64 9.78 13.74
C GLY A 101 3.03 9.26 15.03
N MET A 102 1.77 9.62 15.22
CA MET A 102 0.91 9.13 16.29
C MET A 102 -0.51 8.86 15.81
N THR A 103 -1.13 7.84 16.39
CA THR A 103 -2.56 7.55 16.30
C THR A 103 -3.15 7.74 17.68
N VAL A 104 -4.25 8.50 17.76
CA VAL A 104 -4.93 8.86 19.00
C VAL A 104 -6.34 8.27 19.01
N ASP A 105 -6.56 7.31 19.90
CA ASP A 105 -7.88 6.80 20.28
C ASP A 105 -8.60 7.89 21.09
N LEU A 106 -9.60 8.53 20.48
CA LEU A 106 -10.33 9.64 21.11
C LEU A 106 -11.36 9.14 22.14
N GLN A 107 -11.69 7.84 22.15
CA GLN A 107 -12.51 7.24 23.19
C GLN A 107 -11.73 7.11 24.51
N LYS A 108 -10.48 6.62 24.46
CA LYS A 108 -9.59 6.55 25.63
C LYS A 108 -9.15 7.94 26.11
N SER A 109 -8.78 8.83 25.20
CA SER A 109 -8.19 10.13 25.55
C SER A 109 -9.21 11.23 25.86
N MET A 110 -10.39 11.22 25.22
CA MET A 110 -11.42 12.28 25.36
C MET A 110 -12.86 11.76 25.57
N GLY A 111 -13.08 10.44 25.66
CA GLY A 111 -14.42 9.85 25.75
C GLY A 111 -15.23 9.86 24.44
N TRP A 112 -14.64 10.27 23.32
CA TRP A 112 -15.31 10.37 22.02
C TRP A 112 -15.41 8.99 21.36
N ALA A 113 -16.47 8.27 21.69
CA ALA A 113 -16.64 6.86 21.33
C ALA A 113 -16.46 6.57 19.82
N GLY A 114 -15.57 5.63 19.51
CA GLY A 114 -15.26 5.19 18.13
C GLY A 114 -14.70 6.27 17.19
N TRP A 115 -14.06 7.32 17.71
CA TRP A 115 -13.30 8.28 16.91
C TRP A 115 -11.79 8.05 17.06
N THR A 116 -11.05 8.18 15.96
CA THR A 116 -9.59 8.07 15.89
C THR A 116 -9.02 9.27 15.16
N PHE A 117 -7.96 9.88 15.69
CA PHE A 117 -7.18 10.93 15.00
C PHE A 117 -5.79 10.39 14.64
N ASN A 118 -5.33 10.65 13.42
CA ASN A 118 -3.99 10.30 12.95
C ASN A 118 -3.20 11.57 12.60
N LEU A 119 -1.94 11.61 13.01
CA LEU A 119 -0.96 12.61 12.61
C LEU A 119 0.33 11.89 12.23
N SER A 120 0.80 12.08 11.00
CA SER A 120 2.10 11.56 10.56
C SER A 120 2.84 12.54 9.66
N GLY A 121 4.17 12.41 9.67
CA GLY A 121 5.07 13.02 8.72
C GLY A 121 6.07 11.99 8.22
N ILE A 122 6.80 12.38 7.19
CA ILE A 122 7.72 11.54 6.44
C ILE A 122 8.94 12.38 6.05
N ASN A 123 10.12 11.77 5.98
CA ASN A 123 11.31 12.39 5.42
C ASN A 123 12.01 11.41 4.47
N ARG A 124 11.97 11.71 3.16
CA ARG A 124 12.61 10.91 2.11
C ARG A 124 13.90 11.58 1.64
N ALA A 125 14.96 10.80 1.47
CA ALA A 125 16.29 11.26 1.08
C ALA A 125 17.01 10.27 0.15
N GLY A 126 18.02 10.75 -0.57
CA GLY A 126 18.78 9.96 -1.55
C GLY A 126 18.26 10.14 -2.98
N SER A 127 18.48 9.15 -3.84
CA SER A 127 18.09 9.17 -5.26
C SER A 127 17.95 7.76 -5.82
N SER A 128 17.33 7.60 -6.99
CA SER A 128 17.22 6.31 -7.68
C SER A 128 18.34 6.06 -8.70
N ILE A 129 18.28 4.89 -9.34
CA ILE A 129 19.05 4.53 -10.53
C ILE A 129 18.15 4.48 -11.77
N ASP A 130 17.00 5.16 -11.76
CA ASP A 130 16.01 5.01 -12.83
C ASP A 130 16.53 5.56 -14.18
N ASP A 131 17.31 6.65 -14.15
CA ASP A 131 18.07 7.19 -15.30
C ASP A 131 19.21 6.26 -15.78
N ASP A 132 19.65 5.30 -14.95
CA ASP A 132 20.62 4.27 -15.35
C ASP A 132 19.92 3.13 -16.10
N VAL A 133 18.68 2.83 -15.73
CA VAL A 133 17.84 1.77 -16.31
C VAL A 133 17.12 2.26 -17.58
N GLY A 134 16.56 3.46 -17.56
CA GLY A 134 15.73 4.03 -18.63
C GLY A 134 14.30 3.48 -18.69
N GLY A 135 13.77 2.94 -17.58
CA GLY A 135 12.44 2.33 -17.51
C GLY A 135 11.33 3.32 -17.12
N ILE A 136 10.08 3.01 -17.46
CA ILE A 136 8.91 3.74 -16.95
C ILE A 136 8.58 3.35 -15.51
N TYR A 137 8.85 2.09 -15.14
CA TYR A 137 8.71 1.61 -13.77
C TYR A 137 10.01 1.87 -12.99
N SER A 138 9.93 2.69 -11.94
CA SER A 138 11.06 2.88 -11.03
C SER A 138 11.45 1.56 -10.37
N VAL A 139 12.76 1.33 -10.25
CA VAL A 139 13.35 0.13 -9.62
C VAL A 139 13.69 0.35 -8.13
N MET A 140 13.34 1.53 -7.59
CA MET A 140 13.58 1.91 -6.19
C MET A 140 12.37 2.69 -5.63
N GLN A 141 11.37 1.98 -5.09
CA GLN A 141 10.07 2.55 -4.69
C GLN A 141 10.12 3.77 -3.72
N LEU A 142 11.22 3.94 -2.97
CA LEU A 142 11.41 5.02 -1.99
C LEU A 142 11.67 6.40 -2.63
N VAL A 143 11.76 6.46 -3.97
CA VAL A 143 12.14 7.67 -4.71
C VAL A 143 10.91 8.33 -5.35
N GLY A 144 10.92 9.66 -5.36
CA GLY A 144 9.73 10.51 -5.47
C GLY A 144 9.56 11.31 -4.18
N GLY A 145 9.58 12.65 -4.29
CA GLY A 145 9.47 13.58 -3.16
C GLY A 145 10.61 13.48 -2.15
N GLN A 146 11.85 13.80 -2.53
CA GLN A 146 13.02 13.71 -1.64
C GLN A 146 13.14 14.93 -0.71
N THR A 147 12.19 15.05 0.20
CA THR A 147 12.11 16.08 1.24
C THR A 147 11.27 15.59 2.42
N TYR A 148 11.01 16.46 3.41
CA TYR A 148 10.04 16.21 4.46
C TYR A 148 8.61 16.62 4.05
N PHE A 149 7.61 15.83 4.45
CA PHE A 149 6.20 16.17 4.30
C PHE A 149 5.41 15.97 5.60
N LEU A 150 4.41 16.82 5.81
CA LEU A 150 3.25 16.52 6.62
C LEU A 150 2.29 15.64 5.79
N TYR A 151 2.05 14.41 6.23
CA TYR A 151 1.30 13.43 5.45
C TYR A 151 -0.15 13.26 5.95
N ASN A 152 -0.44 12.13 6.59
CA ASN A 152 -1.77 11.79 7.08
C ASN A 152 -2.11 12.67 8.29
N VAL A 153 -3.05 13.60 8.10
CA VAL A 153 -3.70 14.40 9.15
C VAL A 153 -5.20 14.15 9.03
N SER A 154 -5.68 13.06 9.65
CA SER A 154 -7.06 12.60 9.47
C SER A 154 -7.79 12.37 10.77
N LEU A 155 -9.12 12.47 10.67
CA LEU A 155 -10.06 12.10 11.69
C LEU A 155 -11.01 11.04 11.10
N GLU A 156 -11.07 9.87 11.72
CA GLU A 156 -11.92 8.76 11.31
C GLU A 156 -12.94 8.40 12.40
N LYS A 157 -14.18 8.14 11.99
CA LYS A 157 -15.29 7.73 12.83
C LYS A 157 -15.78 6.36 12.42
N ALA A 158 -15.63 5.35 13.28
CA ALA A 158 -16.26 4.04 13.17
C ALA A 158 -17.54 3.94 14.03
N TRP A 159 -18.58 3.26 13.53
CA TRP A 159 -19.81 2.98 14.28
C TRP A 159 -20.50 1.66 13.86
N ASP A 160 -21.56 1.29 14.60
CA ASP A 160 -22.25 -0.02 14.51
C ASP A 160 -21.24 -1.19 14.46
N ASN A 161 -20.42 -1.27 15.51
CA ASN A 161 -19.36 -2.27 15.68
C ASN A 161 -18.35 -2.35 14.52
N GLY A 162 -18.11 -1.23 13.81
CA GLY A 162 -17.16 -1.14 12.70
C GLY A 162 -17.78 -1.42 11.32
N LYS A 163 -19.10 -1.71 11.24
CA LYS A 163 -19.78 -1.88 9.95
C LYS A 163 -19.78 -0.61 9.12
N HIS A 164 -19.67 0.56 9.73
CA HIS A 164 -19.57 1.84 9.05
C HIS A 164 -18.33 2.59 9.52
N ALA A 165 -17.60 3.20 8.60
CA ALA A 165 -16.54 4.15 8.92
C ALA A 165 -16.50 5.34 7.96
N LEU A 166 -16.14 6.52 8.48
CA LEU A 166 -15.96 7.76 7.72
C LEU A 166 -14.64 8.44 8.13
N LYS A 167 -13.70 8.50 7.20
CA LYS A 167 -12.37 9.14 7.29
C LYS A 167 -12.40 10.48 6.55
N PHE A 168 -11.84 11.53 7.14
CA PHE A 168 -11.68 12.84 6.50
C PHE A 168 -10.39 13.53 6.94
N GLY A 169 -9.73 14.26 6.05
CA GLY A 169 -8.58 15.12 6.39
C GLY A 169 -7.62 15.34 5.23
N ARG A 170 -6.33 15.54 5.57
CA ARG A 170 -5.21 15.48 4.62
C ARG A 170 -4.79 14.02 4.50
N ILE A 171 -5.10 13.38 3.39
CA ILE A 171 -4.96 11.94 3.13
C ILE A 171 -4.72 11.68 1.64
N THR A 172 -4.52 10.43 1.21
CA THR A 172 -4.45 10.07 -0.21
C THR A 172 -5.49 9.03 -0.60
N ALA A 173 -5.74 8.92 -1.92
CA ALA A 173 -6.57 7.83 -2.45
C ALA A 173 -5.90 6.47 -2.23
N THR A 174 -4.57 6.40 -2.31
CA THR A 174 -3.83 5.14 -2.14
C THR A 174 -3.84 4.58 -0.72
N ASP A 175 -3.99 5.43 0.31
CA ASP A 175 -4.16 4.98 1.69
C ASP A 175 -5.36 4.01 1.81
N ASP A 176 -6.42 4.26 1.04
CA ASP A 176 -7.73 3.62 1.18
C ASP A 176 -8.11 2.70 0.01
N PHE A 177 -7.47 2.83 -1.15
CA PHE A 177 -7.85 2.16 -2.41
C PHE A 177 -6.64 1.59 -3.16
N VAL A 178 -6.86 0.59 -4.02
CA VAL A 178 -5.86 -0.02 -4.95
C VAL A 178 -4.63 -0.68 -4.28
N GLY A 179 -4.49 -0.65 -2.95
CA GLY A 179 -3.38 -1.26 -2.19
C GLY A 179 -3.48 -2.79 -2.01
N SER A 180 -2.43 -3.42 -1.50
CA SER A 180 -2.37 -4.87 -1.23
C SER A 180 -1.30 -5.23 -0.20
N PRO A 181 -1.54 -6.19 0.72
CA PRO A 181 -0.54 -6.62 1.70
C PRO A 181 0.67 -7.34 1.09
N PHE A 182 0.68 -7.61 -0.22
CA PHE A 182 1.84 -8.19 -0.93
C PHE A 182 2.79 -7.15 -1.52
N TYR A 183 2.38 -5.89 -1.63
CA TYR A 183 3.14 -4.85 -2.34
C TYR A 183 4.43 -4.45 -1.62
N GLY A 184 4.37 -4.17 -0.31
CA GLY A 184 5.49 -3.77 0.57
C GLY A 184 6.62 -4.80 0.77
N TYR A 185 6.69 -5.77 -0.13
CA TYR A 185 7.75 -6.74 -0.28
C TYR A 185 8.56 -6.53 -1.56
N TYR A 186 8.11 -5.73 -2.53
CA TYR A 186 8.84 -5.50 -3.78
C TYR A 186 9.62 -4.18 -3.74
N LEU A 187 10.71 -4.08 -4.48
CA LEU A 187 11.45 -2.82 -4.62
C LEU A 187 11.05 -2.02 -5.86
N SER A 188 10.57 -2.72 -6.90
CA SER A 188 10.04 -2.07 -8.10
C SER A 188 8.66 -1.47 -7.84
N ASN A 189 8.48 -0.19 -8.21
CA ASN A 189 7.14 0.41 -8.32
C ASN A 189 6.27 -0.24 -9.41
N SER A 190 6.78 -1.20 -10.19
CA SER A 190 5.91 -2.03 -11.03
C SER A 190 4.95 -2.91 -10.20
N ILE A 191 5.24 -3.12 -8.91
CA ILE A 191 4.40 -3.86 -7.97
C ILE A 191 4.21 -3.11 -6.64
N ASP A 192 5.24 -2.48 -6.07
CA ASP A 192 5.12 -1.80 -4.77
C ASP A 192 4.49 -0.38 -4.85
N GLY A 193 3.85 0.01 -3.75
CA GLY A 193 2.88 1.07 -3.66
C GLY A 193 1.50 0.53 -4.03
N GLN A 194 1.11 0.73 -5.29
CA GLN A 194 -0.20 0.35 -5.85
C GLN A 194 -0.02 -0.03 -7.33
N ILE A 195 -1.12 -0.36 -8.04
CA ILE A 195 -1.05 -0.64 -9.49
C ILE A 195 -0.63 0.64 -10.24
N ARG A 196 0.66 0.77 -10.52
CA ARG A 196 1.34 2.01 -10.91
C ARG A 196 0.79 2.69 -12.16
N ALA A 197 0.17 1.94 -13.08
CA ALA A 197 -0.66 2.50 -14.14
C ALA A 197 -1.64 3.58 -13.64
N VAL A 198 -2.36 3.33 -12.53
CA VAL A 198 -3.34 4.28 -11.95
C VAL A 198 -2.68 5.55 -11.37
N LEU A 199 -1.36 5.55 -11.20
CA LEU A 199 -0.56 6.70 -10.76
C LEU A 199 0.08 7.46 -11.92
N PHE A 200 0.49 6.79 -13.00
CA PHE A 200 1.11 7.43 -14.18
C PHE A 200 0.21 8.47 -14.85
N ASP A 201 -1.11 8.36 -14.67
CA ASP A 201 -2.09 9.35 -15.18
C ASP A 201 -2.07 10.67 -14.35
N GLY A 202 -1.36 10.73 -13.22
CA GLY A 202 -1.23 11.93 -12.37
C GLY A 202 -2.49 12.34 -11.57
N VAL A 203 -3.57 11.55 -11.66
CA VAL A 203 -4.92 11.90 -11.15
C VAL A 203 -5.47 10.99 -10.05
N MET A 204 -4.70 10.03 -9.57
CA MET A 204 -4.91 9.37 -8.27
C MET A 204 -3.85 9.85 -7.29
N THR A 205 -4.28 10.41 -6.16
CA THR A 205 -3.36 10.99 -5.16
C THR A 205 -2.68 9.90 -4.36
N SER A 206 -1.38 10.05 -4.09
CA SER A 206 -0.55 8.96 -3.55
C SER A 206 0.52 9.41 -2.56
N TYR A 207 0.98 8.48 -1.72
CA TYR A 207 2.05 8.66 -0.75
C TYR A 207 3.33 9.23 -1.40
N PRO A 208 3.99 10.28 -0.88
CA PRO A 208 3.71 11.06 0.34
C PRO A 208 2.89 12.35 0.14
N PHE A 209 2.18 12.50 -0.97
CA PHE A 209 1.52 13.74 -1.39
C PHE A 209 0.05 13.80 -0.95
N ALA A 210 -0.16 14.14 0.33
CA ALA A 210 -1.50 14.28 0.90
C ALA A 210 -2.31 15.41 0.21
N VAL A 211 -3.63 15.20 0.09
CA VAL A 211 -4.63 16.16 -0.40
C VAL A 211 -5.82 16.23 0.55
N TRP A 212 -6.72 17.21 0.41
CA TRP A 212 -8.01 17.10 1.10
C TRP A 212 -8.82 15.92 0.54
N GLY A 213 -9.26 15.02 1.42
CA GLY A 213 -10.00 13.83 1.01
C GLY A 213 -10.99 13.33 2.07
N ALA A 214 -11.98 12.58 1.61
CA ALA A 214 -12.96 11.88 2.42
C ALA A 214 -13.15 10.44 1.91
N ARG A 215 -13.23 9.45 2.82
CA ARG A 215 -13.55 8.05 2.51
C ARG A 215 -14.65 7.54 3.42
N TYR A 216 -15.73 7.05 2.84
CA TYR A 216 -16.77 6.26 3.52
C TYR A 216 -16.58 4.77 3.22
N GLN A 217 -16.76 3.94 4.24
CA GLN A 217 -16.62 2.48 4.18
C GLN A 217 -17.83 1.81 4.82
N TYR A 218 -18.31 0.74 4.17
CA TYR A 218 -19.35 -0.15 4.67
C TYR A 218 -18.84 -1.60 4.67
N THR A 219 -18.88 -2.25 5.83
CA THR A 219 -18.37 -3.61 6.09
C THR A 219 -19.45 -4.43 6.81
N PRO A 220 -20.53 -4.85 6.12
CA PRO A 220 -21.67 -5.50 6.77
C PRO A 220 -21.33 -6.85 7.44
N ASN A 221 -20.26 -7.51 7.00
CA ASN A 221 -19.70 -8.74 7.54
C ASN A 221 -18.27 -8.94 6.98
N ASP A 222 -17.50 -9.86 7.56
CA ASP A 222 -16.11 -10.14 7.21
C ASP A 222 -15.90 -10.53 5.72
N GLY A 223 -16.93 -11.03 5.05
CA GLY A 223 -16.89 -11.51 3.67
C GLY A 223 -17.08 -10.42 2.59
N PHE A 224 -17.47 -9.19 2.96
CA PHE A 224 -17.73 -8.12 1.99
C PHE A 224 -17.47 -6.72 2.53
N ARG A 225 -16.85 -5.87 1.70
CA ARG A 225 -16.64 -4.44 1.97
C ARG A 225 -16.98 -3.60 0.73
N ALA A 226 -17.50 -2.39 0.95
CA ALA A 226 -17.67 -1.37 -0.07
C ALA A 226 -17.06 -0.05 0.42
N LYS A 227 -16.33 0.66 -0.45
CA LYS A 227 -15.70 1.95 -0.18
C LYS A 227 -16.06 2.96 -1.27
N LEU A 228 -16.34 4.19 -0.85
CA LEU A 228 -16.52 5.36 -1.71
C LEU A 228 -15.68 6.51 -1.15
N GLY A 229 -14.85 7.11 -1.98
CA GLY A 229 -13.97 8.22 -1.60
C GLY A 229 -13.99 9.35 -2.61
N VAL A 230 -13.69 10.56 -2.14
CA VAL A 230 -13.54 11.77 -2.96
C VAL A 230 -12.31 12.52 -2.48
N TYR A 231 -11.41 12.83 -3.40
CA TYR A 231 -10.11 13.45 -3.13
C TYR A 231 -9.93 14.66 -4.03
N GLN A 232 -9.39 15.75 -3.49
CA GLN A 232 -9.00 16.95 -4.22
C GLN A 232 -7.87 16.63 -5.21
N LEU A 233 -7.94 17.17 -6.42
CA LEU A 233 -6.83 17.24 -7.37
C LEU A 233 -6.49 18.70 -7.60
N THR A 234 -5.22 19.07 -7.43
CA THR A 234 -4.75 20.44 -7.64
C THR A 234 -3.40 20.40 -8.36
N GLU A 235 -3.11 21.40 -9.19
CA GLU A 235 -1.90 21.47 -10.01
C GLU A 235 -0.62 21.34 -9.15
N ASN A 236 -0.68 21.83 -7.92
CA ASN A 236 0.42 21.85 -6.95
C ASN A 236 0.54 20.56 -6.11
N MET A 237 -0.32 19.54 -6.30
CA MET A 237 -0.37 18.40 -5.36
C MET A 237 0.92 17.57 -5.31
N TRP A 238 1.70 17.57 -6.40
CA TRP A 238 2.97 16.85 -6.54
C TRP A 238 4.21 17.71 -6.25
N ASP A 239 4.02 18.97 -5.86
CA ASP A 239 5.11 19.93 -5.62
C ASP A 239 5.73 19.71 -4.22
N PRO A 240 7.02 19.35 -4.12
CA PRO A 240 7.68 19.07 -2.84
C PRO A 240 7.90 20.33 -1.98
N ASP A 241 7.94 21.53 -2.56
CA ASP A 241 8.24 22.77 -1.81
C ASP A 241 7.08 23.16 -0.86
N TYR A 242 5.89 22.60 -1.07
CA TYR A 242 4.77 22.72 -0.13
C TYR A 242 4.90 21.82 1.11
N HIS A 243 5.80 20.83 1.12
CA HIS A 243 6.00 19.91 2.25
C HIS A 243 4.71 19.25 2.79
N GLY A 244 3.72 19.00 1.93
CA GLY A 244 2.41 18.47 2.32
C GLY A 244 1.53 19.46 3.12
N THR A 245 1.90 20.73 3.16
CA THR A 245 1.19 21.82 3.88
C THR A 245 0.33 22.71 2.97
N ASP A 246 0.05 22.31 1.73
CA ASP A 246 -0.94 22.99 0.90
C ASP A 246 -2.37 22.65 1.36
N PHE A 247 -2.92 23.47 2.25
CA PHE A 247 -4.31 23.35 2.73
C PHE A 247 -5.32 24.12 1.87
N ALA A 248 -4.91 24.74 0.76
CA ALA A 248 -5.79 25.59 -0.04
C ALA A 248 -6.89 24.81 -0.76
N PHE A 249 -7.97 25.53 -1.11
CA PHE A 249 -8.93 25.14 -2.14
C PHE A 249 -8.92 26.23 -3.22
N ARG A 250 -8.77 25.84 -4.48
CA ARG A 250 -8.68 26.74 -5.65
C ARG A 250 -9.87 26.49 -6.59
N SER A 251 -10.23 27.49 -7.38
CA SER A 251 -11.28 27.34 -8.42
C SER A 251 -10.84 26.49 -9.63
N SER A 252 -9.54 26.21 -9.76
CA SER A 252 -8.97 25.29 -10.74
C SER A 252 -8.94 23.82 -10.27
N ASP A 253 -9.20 23.56 -8.98
CA ASP A 253 -9.11 22.21 -8.43
C ASP A 253 -10.15 21.26 -9.06
N GLY A 254 -9.71 20.04 -9.34
CA GLY A 254 -10.56 18.93 -9.74
C GLY A 254 -10.88 18.00 -8.57
N VAL A 255 -11.59 16.92 -8.89
CA VAL A 255 -11.86 15.83 -7.94
C VAL A 255 -11.55 14.48 -8.55
N SER A 256 -11.02 13.58 -7.73
CA SER A 256 -10.81 12.16 -7.99
C SER A 256 -11.79 11.37 -7.14
N VAL A 257 -12.74 10.67 -7.77
CA VAL A 257 -13.75 9.86 -7.10
C VAL A 257 -13.34 8.39 -7.19
N MET A 258 -13.28 7.71 -6.04
CA MET A 258 -12.85 6.32 -5.92
C MET A 258 -14.03 5.46 -5.46
N GLY A 259 -14.34 4.39 -6.20
CA GLY A 259 -15.30 3.38 -5.77
C GLY A 259 -14.65 1.99 -5.81
N GLN A 260 -14.73 1.24 -4.71
CA GLN A 260 -14.13 -0.11 -4.62
C GLN A 260 -15.05 -1.06 -3.85
N LEU A 261 -15.21 -2.27 -4.38
CA LEU A 261 -15.89 -3.39 -3.75
C LEU A 261 -14.85 -4.48 -3.46
N GLU A 262 -14.97 -5.14 -2.31
CA GLU A 262 -14.05 -6.17 -1.85
C GLU A 262 -14.83 -7.37 -1.33
N TRP A 263 -14.32 -8.57 -1.61
CA TRP A 263 -14.89 -9.84 -1.18
C TRP A 263 -13.78 -10.72 -0.57
N ASN A 264 -14.09 -11.36 0.56
CA ASN A 264 -13.20 -12.32 1.21
C ASN A 264 -13.88 -13.69 1.27
N TRP A 265 -13.13 -14.77 1.00
CA TRP A 265 -13.61 -16.14 1.11
C TRP A 265 -12.55 -17.06 1.72
N LYS A 266 -12.93 -18.33 1.93
CA LYS A 266 -11.98 -19.41 2.27
C LYS A 266 -12.15 -20.58 1.30
N SER A 267 -11.10 -20.87 0.54
CA SER A 267 -11.02 -22.04 -0.35
C SER A 267 -10.20 -23.13 0.32
N ALA A 268 -10.79 -24.32 0.53
CA ALA A 268 -10.16 -25.40 1.32
C ALA A 268 -9.56 -24.94 2.66
N GLY A 269 -10.28 -24.06 3.38
CA GLY A 269 -9.86 -23.45 4.65
C GLY A 269 -8.89 -22.25 4.53
N LYS A 270 -8.37 -21.96 3.33
CA LYS A 270 -7.34 -20.95 3.08
C LYS A 270 -7.92 -19.61 2.62
N PRO A 271 -7.50 -18.46 3.17
CA PRO A 271 -8.05 -17.16 2.79
C PRO A 271 -7.74 -16.82 1.32
N GLY A 272 -8.71 -16.18 0.67
CA GLY A 272 -8.53 -15.46 -0.58
C GLY A 272 -9.39 -14.21 -0.59
N HIS A 273 -8.94 -13.20 -1.33
CA HIS A 273 -9.54 -11.88 -1.43
C HIS A 273 -9.59 -11.42 -2.89
N PHE A 274 -10.64 -10.68 -3.24
CA PHE A 274 -10.81 -10.02 -4.53
C PHE A 274 -11.31 -8.61 -4.29
N ASN A 275 -10.76 -7.65 -5.01
CA ASN A 275 -11.37 -6.34 -5.16
C ASN A 275 -11.55 -5.95 -6.62
N LEU A 276 -12.55 -5.09 -6.83
CA LEU A 276 -12.87 -4.46 -8.10
C LEU A 276 -13.19 -3.00 -7.81
N GLY A 277 -12.58 -2.08 -8.53
CA GLY A 277 -12.84 -0.66 -8.35
C GLY A 277 -12.66 0.19 -9.59
N MET A 278 -13.01 1.45 -9.43
CA MET A 278 -12.91 2.49 -10.44
C MET A 278 -12.40 3.78 -9.82
N ASN A 279 -11.65 4.52 -10.63
CA ASN A 279 -11.33 5.92 -10.45
C ASN A 279 -12.09 6.73 -11.52
N ALA A 280 -12.76 7.79 -11.11
CA ALA A 280 -13.53 8.70 -11.97
C ALA A 280 -13.13 10.14 -11.67
N VAL A 281 -12.56 10.82 -12.66
CA VAL A 281 -11.80 12.07 -12.49
C VAL A 281 -12.47 13.22 -13.21
N SER A 282 -12.63 14.33 -12.49
CA SER A 282 -13.09 15.62 -13.01
C SER A 282 -11.98 16.68 -12.90
N PHE A 283 -10.83 16.36 -13.47
CA PHE A 283 -9.70 17.27 -13.69
C PHE A 283 -9.37 17.31 -15.18
N ALA A 284 -8.64 18.32 -15.65
CA ALA A 284 -8.27 18.42 -17.07
C ALA A 284 -6.91 17.74 -17.28
N MET A 285 -6.87 16.72 -18.14
CA MET A 285 -5.65 15.95 -18.41
C MET A 285 -5.19 16.24 -19.84
N PRO A 286 -3.93 16.64 -20.09
CA PRO A 286 -3.41 16.81 -21.45
C PRO A 286 -3.51 15.51 -22.26
N ASP A 287 -3.83 15.64 -23.55
CA ASP A 287 -3.74 14.53 -24.51
C ASP A 287 -2.35 14.54 -25.19
N PHE A 288 -1.74 13.38 -25.45
CA PHE A 288 -0.39 13.29 -26.05
C PHE A 288 -0.29 13.83 -27.49
N ASP A 289 -1.37 13.70 -28.27
CA ASP A 289 -1.38 13.95 -29.72
C ASP A 289 -1.91 15.34 -30.13
N SER A 290 -2.33 16.19 -29.18
CA SER A 290 -2.93 17.51 -29.49
C SER A 290 -2.98 18.46 -28.28
N ASP A 291 -3.17 19.76 -28.53
CA ASP A 291 -3.45 20.80 -27.51
C ASP A 291 -4.83 20.65 -26.81
N SER A 292 -5.41 19.45 -26.79
CA SER A 292 -6.70 19.13 -26.17
C SER A 292 -6.50 18.57 -24.75
N THR A 293 -7.60 18.49 -24.00
CA THR A 293 -7.60 17.83 -22.70
C THR A 293 -8.77 16.86 -22.56
N THR A 294 -8.49 15.65 -22.12
CA THR A 294 -9.50 14.68 -21.70
C THR A 294 -10.09 15.06 -20.34
N LYS A 295 -11.42 15.22 -20.30
CA LYS A 295 -12.23 15.35 -19.07
C LYS A 295 -13.69 14.95 -19.36
N PRO A 296 -14.32 14.04 -18.58
CA PRO A 296 -13.76 13.27 -17.47
C PRO A 296 -12.82 12.15 -17.94
N PHE A 297 -12.07 11.61 -16.99
CA PHE A 297 -11.24 10.41 -17.17
C PHE A 297 -11.70 9.28 -16.25
N TYR A 298 -11.60 8.05 -16.74
CA TYR A 298 -11.99 6.84 -16.02
C TYR A 298 -10.89 5.79 -16.10
N ARG A 299 -10.64 5.12 -14.98
CA ARG A 299 -9.77 3.95 -14.90
C ARG A 299 -10.38 2.88 -14.03
N TYR A 300 -10.36 1.64 -14.50
CA TYR A 300 -10.82 0.47 -13.77
C TYR A 300 -9.63 -0.32 -13.26
N TYR A 301 -9.78 -0.95 -12.10
CA TYR A 301 -8.75 -1.83 -11.54
C TYR A 301 -9.37 -3.02 -10.82
N ALA A 302 -8.63 -4.12 -10.75
CA ALA A 302 -8.99 -5.28 -9.97
C ALA A 302 -7.75 -5.98 -9.41
N GLN A 303 -7.88 -6.57 -8.24
CA GLN A 303 -6.83 -7.31 -7.55
C GLN A 303 -7.41 -8.61 -7.01
N ILE A 304 -6.70 -9.72 -7.16
CA ILE A 304 -7.07 -11.02 -6.60
C ILE A 304 -5.87 -11.64 -5.89
N ASP A 305 -6.10 -12.28 -4.75
CA ASP A 305 -5.12 -13.09 -4.06
C ASP A 305 -5.75 -14.33 -3.41
N GLN A 306 -4.94 -15.38 -3.25
CA GLN A 306 -5.34 -16.63 -2.63
C GLN A 306 -4.12 -17.31 -2.01
N GLN A 307 -4.23 -17.67 -0.72
CA GLN A 307 -3.31 -18.65 -0.15
C GLN A 307 -3.62 -20.03 -0.76
N VAL A 308 -2.69 -20.59 -1.54
CA VAL A 308 -2.89 -21.87 -2.25
C VAL A 308 -2.31 -23.07 -1.50
N THR A 309 -1.27 -22.88 -0.67
CA THR A 309 -0.77 -23.92 0.25
C THR A 309 -0.64 -23.38 1.67
N ALA A 310 -0.73 -24.27 2.66
CA ALA A 310 -0.44 -23.95 4.06
C ALA A 310 0.23 -25.15 4.72
N ARG A 311 1.21 -24.93 5.61
CA ARG A 311 1.96 -26.01 6.28
C ARG A 311 1.15 -26.77 7.34
N SER A 312 0.08 -26.17 7.85
CA SER A 312 -0.98 -26.84 8.60
C SER A 312 -2.32 -26.16 8.32
N GLU A 313 -3.42 -26.73 8.80
CA GLU A 313 -4.68 -26.00 8.88
C GLU A 313 -4.51 -24.71 9.69
N GLY A 314 -5.16 -23.63 9.26
CA GLY A 314 -5.06 -22.29 9.85
C GLY A 314 -3.69 -21.60 9.75
N SER A 315 -2.67 -22.20 9.14
CA SER A 315 -1.33 -21.62 9.10
C SER A 315 -1.19 -20.53 8.03
N GLU A 316 -0.60 -19.41 8.39
CA GLU A 316 -0.13 -18.38 7.45
C GLU A 316 1.12 -18.83 6.66
N ARG A 317 1.87 -19.83 7.14
CA ARG A 317 3.06 -20.34 6.43
C ARG A 317 2.65 -21.17 5.22
N GLY A 318 2.93 -20.65 4.03
CA GLY A 318 2.69 -21.33 2.76
C GLY A 318 2.78 -20.39 1.56
N LEU A 319 2.38 -20.89 0.40
CA LEU A 319 2.37 -20.14 -0.87
C LEU A 319 1.06 -19.36 -1.02
N TYR A 320 1.19 -18.07 -1.30
CA TYR A 320 0.17 -17.17 -1.79
C TYR A 320 0.45 -16.86 -3.26
N LEU A 321 -0.60 -16.77 -4.07
CA LEU A 321 -0.55 -16.24 -5.43
C LEU A 321 -1.43 -14.99 -5.50
N PHE A 322 -1.01 -13.99 -6.27
CA PHE A 322 -1.82 -12.79 -6.54
C PHE A 322 -1.76 -12.39 -8.02
N GLY A 323 -2.77 -11.64 -8.44
CA GLY A 323 -2.83 -10.99 -9.75
C GLY A 323 -3.53 -9.64 -9.64
N THR A 324 -3.06 -8.66 -10.43
CA THR A 324 -3.58 -7.29 -10.40
C THR A 324 -3.69 -6.76 -11.82
N THR A 325 -4.65 -5.88 -12.08
CA THR A 325 -4.74 -5.20 -13.38
C THR A 325 -5.37 -3.82 -13.24
N ALA A 326 -4.95 -2.90 -14.10
CA ALA A 326 -5.61 -1.62 -14.33
C ALA A 326 -5.80 -1.39 -15.84
N TYR A 327 -6.93 -0.76 -16.19
CA TYR A 327 -7.35 -0.57 -17.57
C TYR A 327 -8.10 0.75 -17.79
N THR A 328 -7.84 1.41 -18.92
CA THR A 328 -8.74 2.39 -19.53
C THR A 328 -8.74 2.25 -21.05
N ASN A 329 -9.84 2.65 -21.69
CA ASN A 329 -9.91 2.86 -23.13
C ASN A 329 -9.49 4.28 -23.56
N GLN A 330 -9.28 5.20 -22.61
CA GLN A 330 -8.85 6.57 -22.88
C GLN A 330 -7.33 6.61 -23.06
N GLN A 331 -6.86 6.22 -24.26
CA GLN A 331 -5.44 6.15 -24.64
C GLN A 331 -4.75 7.54 -24.60
N LYS A 332 -5.44 8.59 -25.08
CA LYS A 332 -4.95 9.96 -25.25
C LYS A 332 -4.22 10.59 -24.05
N PRO A 333 -4.71 10.53 -22.80
CA PRO A 333 -4.00 11.07 -21.63
C PRO A 333 -3.28 10.01 -20.78
N ALA A 334 -3.29 8.74 -21.20
CA ALA A 334 -2.91 7.60 -20.36
C ALA A 334 -1.58 6.99 -20.81
N LEU A 335 -0.48 7.22 -20.08
CA LEU A 335 0.83 6.67 -20.46
C LEU A 335 0.81 5.13 -20.54
N VAL A 336 0.21 4.48 -19.53
CA VAL A 336 -0.01 3.02 -19.47
C VAL A 336 -1.51 2.77 -19.35
N PRO A 337 -2.23 2.57 -20.47
CA PRO A 337 -3.67 2.31 -20.46
C PRO A 337 -4.04 0.87 -20.11
N PHE A 338 -3.08 -0.06 -20.12
CA PHE A 338 -3.26 -1.42 -19.61
C PHE A 338 -2.01 -1.92 -18.88
N GLN A 339 -2.19 -2.29 -17.62
CA GLN A 339 -1.19 -3.02 -16.83
C GLN A 339 -1.78 -4.33 -16.31
N VAL A 340 -0.98 -5.39 -16.31
CA VAL A 340 -1.24 -6.62 -15.56
C VAL A 340 0.00 -7.02 -14.77
N SER A 341 -0.20 -7.39 -13.51
CA SER A 341 0.85 -7.84 -12.60
C SER A 341 0.47 -9.20 -12.03
N LEU A 342 1.42 -10.12 -11.91
CA LEU A 342 1.25 -11.45 -11.34
C LEU A 342 2.37 -11.72 -10.34
N GLY A 343 2.07 -12.41 -9.24
CA GLY A 343 3.09 -12.70 -8.24
C GLY A 343 2.80 -13.89 -7.34
N ALA A 344 3.85 -14.30 -6.64
CA ALA A 344 3.90 -15.45 -5.77
C ALA A 344 4.73 -15.12 -4.53
N GLN A 345 4.19 -15.34 -3.34
CA GLN A 345 4.91 -15.15 -2.08
C GLN A 345 4.82 -16.44 -1.24
N TYR A 346 5.98 -16.98 -0.83
CA TYR A 346 6.04 -18.09 0.12
C TYR A 346 6.44 -17.59 1.50
N VAL A 347 5.52 -17.72 2.47
CA VAL A 347 5.72 -17.34 3.88
C VAL A 347 6.32 -18.50 4.68
N GLY A 348 7.44 -18.25 5.34
CA GLY A 348 8.17 -19.20 6.17
C GLY A 348 8.71 -20.43 5.42
N PRO A 349 9.52 -20.27 4.36
CA PRO A 349 9.97 -21.37 3.50
C PRO A 349 10.83 -22.42 4.21
N PHE A 350 11.61 -22.02 5.22
CA PHE A 350 12.45 -22.92 6.02
C PHE A 350 11.99 -23.00 7.48
N ASP A 351 12.22 -24.13 8.12
CA ASP A 351 11.94 -24.31 9.54
C ASP A 351 13.04 -23.67 10.40
N GLY A 352 12.63 -23.00 11.49
CA GLY A 352 13.46 -22.00 12.18
C GLY A 352 13.40 -20.59 11.56
N ARG A 353 12.88 -20.43 10.35
CA ARG A 353 12.69 -19.13 9.66
C ARG A 353 11.22 -18.91 9.27
N SER A 354 10.33 -19.01 10.25
CA SER A 354 8.87 -19.00 10.06
C SER A 354 8.28 -17.68 9.52
N GLN A 355 9.00 -16.57 9.66
CA GLN A 355 8.59 -15.23 9.23
C GLN A 355 9.31 -14.72 7.96
N ASP A 356 10.30 -15.47 7.46
CA ASP A 356 10.97 -15.12 6.19
C ASP A 356 10.02 -15.26 5.01
N ARG A 357 10.22 -14.47 3.96
CA ARG A 357 9.36 -14.49 2.77
C ARG A 357 10.21 -14.55 1.50
N ALA A 358 10.02 -15.58 0.70
CA ALA A 358 10.49 -15.60 -0.68
C ALA A 358 9.41 -15.00 -1.58
N ILE A 359 9.79 -14.11 -2.50
CA ILE A 359 8.86 -13.48 -3.45
C ILE A 359 9.33 -13.67 -4.89
N PHE A 360 8.36 -13.78 -5.79
CA PHE A 360 8.53 -13.57 -7.22
C PHE A 360 7.36 -12.71 -7.71
N GLY A 361 7.63 -11.72 -8.54
CA GLY A 361 6.63 -10.84 -9.12
C GLY A 361 6.98 -10.48 -10.55
N THR A 362 5.97 -10.14 -11.34
CA THR A 362 6.16 -9.65 -12.71
C THR A 362 5.01 -8.75 -13.15
N THR A 363 5.34 -7.69 -13.89
CA THR A 363 4.40 -6.67 -14.33
C THR A 363 4.63 -6.33 -15.80
N TYR A 364 3.60 -6.52 -16.62
CA TYR A 364 3.56 -6.10 -18.01
C TYR A 364 2.71 -4.82 -18.12
N GLY A 365 3.32 -3.74 -18.60
CA GLY A 365 2.64 -2.50 -18.95
C GLY A 365 2.65 -2.29 -20.46
N LYS A 366 1.47 -2.24 -21.10
CA LYS A 366 1.34 -1.74 -22.46
C LYS A 366 1.30 -0.21 -22.40
N LEU A 367 2.12 0.47 -23.19
CA LEU A 367 2.00 1.93 -23.35
C LEU A 367 0.86 2.29 -24.31
N SER A 368 0.44 3.55 -24.29
CA SER A 368 -0.62 4.06 -25.17
C SER A 368 -0.19 4.14 -26.63
N ASP A 369 -1.11 3.78 -27.54
CA ASP A 369 -0.88 3.90 -28.98
C ASP A 369 -0.77 5.38 -29.41
N ASP A 370 -1.47 6.29 -28.71
CA ASP A 370 -1.42 7.73 -28.94
C ASP A 370 -0.09 8.32 -28.41
N TYR A 371 0.39 7.84 -27.25
CA TYR A 371 1.73 8.19 -26.73
C TYR A 371 2.83 7.71 -27.69
N ALA A 372 2.69 6.50 -28.23
CA ALA A 372 3.63 5.96 -29.21
C ALA A 372 3.67 6.81 -30.48
N ALA A 373 2.50 7.25 -31.00
CA ALA A 373 2.43 8.15 -32.14
C ALA A 373 3.11 9.51 -31.86
N GLU A 374 2.94 10.09 -30.66
CA GLU A 374 3.67 11.30 -30.24
C GLU A 374 5.19 11.06 -30.26
N GLN A 375 5.69 10.04 -29.55
CA GLN A 375 7.14 9.80 -29.46
C GLN A 375 7.76 9.44 -30.83
N GLN A 376 7.03 8.73 -31.71
CA GLN A 376 7.44 8.50 -33.10
C GLN A 376 7.56 9.83 -33.87
N SER A 377 6.59 10.73 -33.74
CA SER A 377 6.61 12.04 -34.42
C SER A 377 7.77 12.94 -33.96
N LEU A 378 8.19 12.79 -32.71
CA LEU A 378 9.36 13.45 -32.11
C LEU A 378 10.70 12.75 -32.42
N GLY A 379 10.68 11.63 -33.16
CA GLY A 379 11.87 10.86 -33.52
C GLY A 379 12.49 10.07 -32.37
N LYS A 380 11.74 9.77 -31.30
CA LYS A 380 12.21 9.12 -30.07
C LYS A 380 11.98 7.59 -30.02
N GLY A 381 11.47 7.00 -31.10
CA GLY A 381 11.18 5.55 -31.21
C GLY A 381 9.70 5.21 -31.06
N ASP A 382 9.40 3.90 -31.00
CA ASP A 382 8.04 3.35 -30.95
C ASP A 382 7.78 2.61 -29.61
N PRO A 383 7.36 3.33 -28.55
CA PRO A 383 7.19 2.77 -27.21
C PRO A 383 5.90 1.95 -27.08
N THR A 384 6.02 0.63 -26.96
CA THR A 384 4.88 -0.31 -27.04
C THR A 384 4.60 -1.08 -25.74
N TYR A 385 5.62 -1.64 -25.08
CA TYR A 385 5.47 -2.30 -23.79
C TYR A 385 6.80 -2.36 -23.01
N GLU A 386 6.71 -2.24 -21.70
CA GLU A 386 7.77 -2.55 -20.74
C GLU A 386 7.33 -3.73 -19.87
N TRP A 387 8.23 -4.67 -19.58
CA TRP A 387 7.92 -5.87 -18.79
C TRP A 387 8.98 -6.10 -17.71
N VAL A 388 8.58 -5.96 -16.45
CA VAL A 388 9.44 -6.12 -15.27
C VAL A 388 9.25 -7.52 -14.66
N LEU A 389 10.33 -8.09 -14.16
CA LEU A 389 10.35 -9.27 -13.30
C LEU A 389 11.17 -8.95 -12.05
N GLU A 390 10.74 -9.41 -10.88
CA GLU A 390 11.45 -9.26 -9.61
C GLU A 390 11.46 -10.57 -8.82
N LEU A 391 12.61 -10.89 -8.21
CA LEU A 391 12.79 -12.03 -7.31
C LEU A 391 13.52 -11.55 -6.05
N GLY A 392 12.98 -11.85 -4.86
CA GLY A 392 13.55 -11.38 -3.60
C GLY A 392 13.40 -12.37 -2.43
N TYR A 393 14.15 -12.14 -1.36
CA TYR A 393 14.04 -12.94 -0.13
C TYR A 393 14.19 -12.07 1.12
N ARG A 394 13.11 -11.90 1.89
CA ARG A 394 13.11 -11.15 3.15
C ARG A 394 13.58 -12.03 4.29
N PHE A 395 14.73 -11.70 4.85
CA PHE A 395 15.22 -12.23 6.12
C PHE A 395 14.65 -11.38 7.26
N GLN A 396 13.69 -11.92 8.01
CA GLN A 396 13.17 -11.29 9.22
C GLN A 396 14.19 -11.49 10.35
N LEU A 397 14.74 -10.41 10.92
CA LEU A 397 15.83 -10.46 11.90
C LEU A 397 15.30 -10.40 13.34
N SER A 398 14.28 -9.57 13.56
CA SER A 398 13.45 -9.48 14.77
C SER A 398 12.01 -9.16 14.34
N LYS A 399 11.08 -8.93 15.28
CA LYS A 399 9.76 -8.39 14.89
C LYS A 399 9.86 -7.00 14.22
N PHE A 400 10.86 -6.21 14.62
CA PHE A 400 11.03 -4.82 14.21
C PHE A 400 12.05 -4.60 13.08
N ALA A 401 12.88 -5.58 12.73
CA ALA A 401 13.96 -5.40 11.74
C ALA A 401 14.02 -6.52 10.71
N TYR A 402 14.31 -6.16 9.45
CA TYR A 402 14.52 -7.09 8.34
C TYR A 402 15.60 -6.60 7.37
N ILE A 403 16.09 -7.52 6.54
CA ILE A 403 16.90 -7.23 5.35
C ILE A 403 16.42 -8.11 4.18
N GLN A 404 16.42 -7.57 2.96
CA GLN A 404 15.81 -8.19 1.79
C GLN A 404 16.64 -7.88 0.53
N PRO A 405 17.58 -8.77 0.13
CA PRO A 405 18.13 -8.73 -1.22
C PRO A 405 17.07 -9.08 -2.27
N ASP A 406 17.16 -8.41 -3.41
CA ASP A 406 16.35 -8.62 -4.61
C ASP A 406 17.20 -8.59 -5.89
N VAL A 407 16.61 -9.13 -6.97
CA VAL A 407 17.08 -8.98 -8.34
C VAL A 407 15.88 -8.65 -9.22
N GLN A 408 15.99 -7.57 -9.98
CA GLN A 408 15.00 -7.13 -10.96
C GLN A 408 15.56 -7.26 -12.38
N TYR A 409 14.71 -7.63 -13.33
CA TYR A 409 15.02 -7.68 -14.76
C TYR A 409 13.95 -6.89 -15.53
N VAL A 410 14.39 -5.85 -16.25
CA VAL A 410 13.51 -4.94 -17.00
C VAL A 410 13.68 -5.20 -18.48
N VAL A 411 12.65 -5.77 -19.11
CA VAL A 411 12.59 -6.05 -20.54
C VAL A 411 12.04 -4.84 -21.28
N ARG A 412 12.81 -4.34 -22.25
CA ARG A 412 12.55 -3.12 -23.04
C ARG A 412 12.24 -1.90 -22.15
N PRO A 413 13.22 -1.39 -21.37
CA PRO A 413 13.07 -0.12 -20.64
C PRO A 413 12.61 1.00 -21.59
N GLY A 414 11.68 1.83 -21.14
CA GLY A 414 11.09 2.93 -21.93
C GLY A 414 10.14 2.45 -23.03
N GLY A 415 9.94 1.14 -23.17
CA GLY A 415 9.01 0.52 -24.09
C GLY A 415 9.41 0.53 -25.58
N THR A 416 10.45 1.26 -26.01
CA THR A 416 10.85 1.32 -27.43
C THR A 416 11.63 0.08 -27.87
N GLY A 417 12.45 -0.47 -26.97
CA GLY A 417 13.39 -1.57 -27.26
C GLY A 417 14.73 -1.13 -27.85
N ASP A 418 14.97 0.17 -27.99
CA ASP A 418 16.30 0.72 -28.30
C ASP A 418 17.23 0.66 -27.08
N ILE A 419 16.65 0.67 -25.87
CA ILE A 419 17.36 0.46 -24.61
C ILE A 419 17.51 -1.05 -24.35
N PRO A 420 18.73 -1.58 -24.15
CA PRO A 420 18.94 -2.99 -23.80
C PRO A 420 18.28 -3.36 -22.47
N ASN A 421 17.73 -4.58 -22.36
CA ASN A 421 17.14 -5.09 -21.13
C ASN A 421 18.09 -4.93 -19.93
N ALA A 422 17.61 -4.32 -18.84
CA ALA A 422 18.42 -4.03 -17.66
C ALA A 422 18.33 -5.17 -16.62
N THR A 423 19.43 -5.39 -15.90
CA THR A 423 19.45 -6.20 -14.68
C THR A 423 19.87 -5.33 -13.50
N VAL A 424 19.00 -5.23 -12.51
CA VAL A 424 19.24 -4.50 -11.26
C VAL A 424 19.38 -5.50 -10.13
N VAL A 425 20.31 -5.24 -9.21
CA VAL A 425 20.40 -5.93 -7.92
C VAL A 425 20.21 -4.91 -6.82
N GLY A 426 19.47 -5.27 -5.78
CA GLY A 426 19.17 -4.39 -4.67
C GLY A 426 19.24 -5.08 -3.31
N VAL A 427 19.17 -4.24 -2.28
CA VAL A 427 18.92 -4.64 -0.90
C VAL A 427 18.00 -3.58 -0.27
N GLN A 428 16.79 -4.00 0.10
CA GLN A 428 15.93 -3.25 1.01
C GLN A 428 16.23 -3.65 2.46
N PHE A 429 16.12 -2.71 3.40
CA PHE A 429 16.13 -2.96 4.83
C PHE A 429 15.15 -2.02 5.53
N GLY A 430 14.66 -2.41 6.70
CA GLY A 430 13.81 -1.52 7.48
C GLY A 430 13.74 -1.87 8.96
N VAL A 431 13.41 -0.85 9.76
CA VAL A 431 13.46 -0.85 11.22
C VAL A 431 12.30 -0.07 11.83
N SER A 432 11.40 -0.75 12.55
CA SER A 432 10.36 -0.15 13.37
C SER A 432 10.92 0.26 14.74
N MET A 433 10.62 1.48 15.20
CA MET A 433 11.24 2.12 16.36
C MET A 433 10.26 2.43 17.48
#